data_AF-M5IQ67-F1
#
_entry.id   AF-M5IQ67-F1
#
_cell.length_a   1.000
_cell.length_b   1.000
_cell.length_c   1.000
_cell.angle_alpha   90.00
_cell.angle_beta   90.00
_cell.angle_gamma   90.00
#
_symmetry.space_group_name_H-M   'P 1'
#
loop_
_entity.id
_entity.type
_entity.pdbx_description
1 polymer ?
#
loop_
_entity_poly.entity_id
_entity_poly.type
_entity_poly.pdbx_seq_one_letter_code
_entity_poly.pdbx_strand_id
1 'polypeptide(L)'
;MQNLVFIQTIKENKNDPQISVLIREFALSEFRKSVKGAKNGDENAALAEEFEQICEALKGEDLLNRQNVANLIQSAGDALSEAKEQYIHRLIYEKEQIERQIYAQKDEIKNDVRALLENMENFIKSSDLADKDEILTAIDEKMLCELQMLGILKETTEAAFLTAIEKGDDVKDTVEQIAKNVVLSAINEGEASKERILEIARTVCEAASEIADVDQAFAKELISGAIGGVKEALGKRTEKFIEEIKFAPDGQTLLGEAREFVRLEERFVAMLRDMARSDEPSAAVINEILDESIDSYFAKFKRLQNDVSRQIELQLEELKFNENIDKFASLAGAKFEELKREVGQAGDKLKENFNAKERIEALKKEINDFEKRTEEKLTEISASEIGENLKAKSKELGEKLYKAAENLIKTAKEKIGKKEDEKKDE
;
A
#
# COMPACT_ATOMS: atom_id res chain seq x y z
N MET A 1 47.08 -28.91 -28.13
CA MET A 1 47.72 -28.43 -29.38
C MET A 1 48.54 -27.24 -28.94
N GLN A 2 49.89 -27.30 -28.96
CA GLN A 2 50.71 -26.21 -28.40
C GLN A 2 50.25 -24.87 -28.95
N ASN A 3 50.04 -23.90 -28.06
CA ASN A 3 49.60 -22.56 -28.40
C ASN A 3 50.74 -21.80 -29.11
N LEU A 4 51.00 -22.21 -30.36
CA LEU A 4 52.16 -21.84 -31.18
C LEU A 4 52.27 -20.32 -31.34
N VAL A 5 51.13 -19.62 -31.36
CA VAL A 5 51.06 -18.17 -31.41
C VAL A 5 51.60 -17.56 -30.11
N PHE A 6 51.11 -17.99 -28.94
CA PHE A 6 51.59 -17.52 -27.65
C PHE A 6 53.10 -17.76 -27.47
N ILE A 7 53.57 -18.96 -27.80
CA ILE A 7 55.00 -19.33 -27.70
C ILE A 7 55.87 -18.46 -28.61
N GLN A 8 55.43 -18.24 -29.86
CA GLN A 8 56.16 -17.43 -30.82
C GLN A 8 56.22 -15.97 -30.38
N THR A 9 55.11 -15.42 -29.89
CA THR A 9 55.05 -14.03 -29.43
C THR A 9 55.91 -13.80 -28.19
N ILE A 10 55.99 -14.76 -27.26
CA ILE A 10 56.91 -14.66 -26.11
C ILE A 10 58.36 -14.71 -26.55
N LYS A 11 58.72 -15.59 -27.49
CA LYS A 11 60.09 -15.69 -28.01
C LYS A 11 60.56 -14.39 -28.65
N GLU A 12 59.71 -13.76 -29.44
CA GLU A 12 60.01 -12.51 -30.14
C GLU A 12 60.21 -11.33 -29.18
N ASN A 13 59.56 -11.35 -28.02
CA ASN A 13 59.59 -10.26 -27.04
C ASN A 13 60.41 -10.57 -25.78
N LYS A 14 61.19 -11.66 -25.77
CA LYS A 14 61.89 -12.16 -24.58
C LYS A 14 62.81 -11.15 -23.87
N ASN A 15 63.42 -10.25 -24.65
CA ASN A 15 64.33 -9.22 -24.14
C ASN A 15 63.63 -7.88 -23.86
N ASP A 16 62.31 -7.82 -24.04
CA ASP A 16 61.53 -6.61 -23.77
C ASP A 16 61.50 -6.34 -22.24
N PRO A 17 61.84 -5.13 -21.78
CA PRO A 17 61.74 -4.76 -20.36
C PRO A 17 60.33 -4.94 -19.77
N GLN A 18 59.30 -4.95 -20.61
CA GLN A 18 57.90 -5.13 -20.26
C GLN A 18 57.38 -6.55 -20.53
N ILE A 19 58.26 -7.54 -20.71
CA ILE A 19 57.88 -8.92 -21.04
C ILE A 19 56.82 -9.50 -20.07
N SER A 20 56.89 -9.17 -18.77
CA SER A 20 55.88 -9.61 -17.80
C SER A 20 54.48 -9.02 -18.04
N VAL A 21 54.39 -7.80 -18.57
CA VAL A 21 53.12 -7.16 -18.96
C VAL A 21 52.57 -7.82 -20.21
N LEU A 22 53.44 -8.05 -21.20
CA LEU A 22 53.09 -8.75 -22.44
C LEU A 22 52.58 -10.17 -22.17
N ILE A 23 53.26 -10.92 -21.29
CA ILE A 23 52.83 -12.26 -20.86
C ILE A 23 51.40 -12.22 -20.29
N ARG A 24 51.08 -11.22 -19.45
CA ARG A 24 49.74 -11.08 -18.87
C ARG A 24 48.68 -10.87 -19.95
N GLU A 25 48.92 -9.97 -20.89
CA GLU A 25 47.99 -9.64 -21.96
C GLU A 25 47.77 -10.81 -22.93
N PHE A 26 48.84 -11.48 -23.33
CA PHE A 26 48.74 -12.65 -24.20
C PHE A 26 48.06 -13.82 -23.50
N ALA A 27 48.38 -14.06 -22.22
CA ALA A 27 47.72 -15.10 -21.44
C ALA A 27 46.22 -14.83 -21.28
N LEU A 28 45.81 -13.59 -21.03
CA LEU A 28 44.40 -13.21 -20.96
C LEU A 28 43.66 -13.52 -22.27
N SER A 29 44.28 -13.24 -23.41
CA SER A 29 43.72 -13.59 -24.73
C SER A 29 43.53 -15.10 -24.88
N GLU A 30 44.50 -15.91 -24.49
CA GLU A 30 44.39 -17.37 -24.59
C GLU A 30 43.38 -17.96 -23.62
N PHE A 31 43.34 -17.48 -22.38
CA PHE A 31 42.33 -17.89 -21.40
C PHE A 31 40.90 -17.54 -21.87
N ARG A 32 40.69 -16.36 -22.47
CA ARG A 32 39.39 -16.01 -23.08
C ARG A 32 38.97 -16.98 -24.18
N LYS A 33 39.91 -17.46 -25.00
CA LYS A 33 39.61 -18.47 -26.04
C LYS A 33 39.28 -19.82 -25.42
N SER A 34 40.02 -20.23 -24.39
CA SER A 34 39.79 -21.48 -23.67
C SER A 34 38.38 -21.51 -23.03
N VAL A 35 38.00 -20.44 -22.33
CA VAL A 35 36.66 -20.29 -21.74
C VAL A 35 35.55 -20.37 -22.80
N LYS A 36 35.71 -19.70 -23.95
CA LYS A 36 34.74 -19.77 -25.06
C LYS A 36 34.67 -21.15 -25.73
N GLY A 37 35.76 -21.90 -25.70
CA GLY A 37 35.88 -23.24 -26.31
C GLY A 37 35.49 -24.38 -25.38
N ALA A 38 35.21 -24.11 -24.10
CA ALA A 38 34.92 -25.13 -23.10
C ALA A 38 33.69 -25.96 -23.48
N LYS A 39 33.88 -27.28 -23.59
CA LYS A 39 32.80 -28.23 -23.85
C LYS A 39 32.07 -28.53 -22.54
N ASN A 40 30.74 -28.65 -22.60
CA ASN A 40 29.87 -28.97 -21.46
C ASN A 40 29.92 -27.96 -20.29
N GLY A 41 30.43 -26.74 -20.51
CA GLY A 41 30.42 -25.69 -19.49
C GLY A 41 31.45 -25.88 -18.36
N ASP A 42 32.46 -26.74 -18.52
CA ASP A 42 33.54 -26.87 -17.55
C ASP A 42 34.68 -25.88 -17.87
N GLU A 43 34.42 -24.60 -17.63
CA GLU A 43 35.39 -23.53 -17.94
C GLU A 43 36.64 -23.63 -17.04
N ASN A 44 36.49 -24.20 -15.83
CA ASN A 44 37.59 -24.40 -14.89
C ASN A 44 38.59 -25.45 -15.37
N ALA A 45 38.11 -26.59 -15.89
CA ALA A 45 38.99 -27.61 -16.46
C ALA A 45 39.73 -27.08 -17.69
N ALA A 46 39.04 -26.33 -18.57
CA ALA A 46 39.64 -25.73 -19.75
C ALA A 46 40.71 -24.68 -19.40
N LEU A 47 40.45 -23.85 -18.38
CA LEU A 47 41.43 -22.88 -17.86
C LEU A 47 42.65 -23.57 -17.22
N ALA A 48 42.44 -24.66 -16.48
CA ALA A 48 43.54 -25.42 -15.86
C ALA A 48 44.47 -26.05 -16.91
N GLU A 49 43.89 -26.65 -17.95
CA GLU A 49 44.67 -27.23 -19.07
C GLU A 49 45.47 -26.14 -19.81
N GLU A 50 44.85 -24.99 -20.10
CA GLU A 50 45.54 -23.88 -20.76
C GLU A 50 46.64 -23.27 -19.86
N PHE A 51 46.38 -23.17 -18.56
CA PHE A 51 47.34 -22.67 -17.58
C PHE A 51 48.60 -23.53 -17.50
N GLU A 52 48.44 -24.85 -17.52
CA GLU A 52 49.55 -25.80 -17.56
C GLU A 52 50.38 -25.64 -18.84
N GLN A 53 49.71 -25.54 -20.00
CA GLN A 53 50.38 -25.35 -21.30
C GLN A 53 51.18 -24.04 -21.35
N ILE A 54 50.62 -22.95 -20.83
CA ILE A 54 51.31 -21.66 -20.75
C ILE A 54 52.49 -21.72 -19.77
N CYS A 55 52.36 -22.40 -18.63
CA CYS A 55 53.48 -22.59 -17.70
C CYS A 55 54.65 -23.36 -18.33
N GLU A 56 54.37 -24.44 -19.06
CA GLU A 56 55.41 -25.20 -19.77
C GLU A 56 56.06 -24.37 -20.90
N ALA A 57 55.29 -23.52 -21.60
CA ALA A 57 55.84 -22.58 -22.56
C ALA A 57 56.79 -21.56 -21.93
N LEU A 58 56.41 -20.95 -20.81
CA LEU A 58 57.26 -20.01 -20.07
C LEU A 58 58.53 -20.68 -19.54
N LYS A 59 58.42 -21.92 -19.08
CA LYS A 59 59.55 -22.72 -18.59
C LYS A 59 60.54 -23.02 -19.71
N GLY A 60 60.04 -23.38 -20.90
CA GLY A 60 60.87 -23.59 -22.09
C GLY A 60 61.66 -22.34 -22.51
N GLU A 61 61.16 -21.15 -22.16
CA GLU A 61 61.82 -19.87 -22.43
C GLU A 61 62.56 -19.25 -21.23
N ASP A 62 62.69 -19.96 -20.10
CA ASP A 62 63.32 -19.43 -18.88
C ASP A 62 62.64 -18.16 -18.31
N LEU A 63 61.33 -18.05 -18.55
CA LEU A 63 60.47 -16.94 -18.10
C LEU A 63 59.49 -17.38 -16.99
N LEU A 64 59.53 -18.65 -16.56
CA LEU A 64 58.69 -19.14 -15.46
C LEU A 64 59.24 -18.64 -14.12
N ASN A 65 58.60 -17.60 -13.58
CA ASN A 65 58.93 -17.04 -12.27
C ASN A 65 57.66 -16.65 -11.51
N ARG A 66 57.80 -16.31 -10.23
CA ARG A 66 56.68 -15.98 -9.35
C ARG A 66 55.81 -14.83 -9.88
N GLN A 67 56.42 -13.80 -10.47
CA GLN A 67 55.68 -12.65 -11.02
C GLN A 67 54.82 -13.07 -12.21
N ASN A 68 55.39 -13.85 -13.13
CA ASN A 68 54.66 -14.31 -14.30
C ASN A 68 53.56 -15.30 -13.92
N VAL A 69 53.79 -16.21 -12.98
CA VAL A 69 52.73 -17.11 -12.46
C VAL A 69 51.59 -16.32 -11.83
N ALA A 70 51.88 -15.29 -11.03
CA ALA A 70 50.84 -14.41 -10.46
C ALA A 70 50.05 -13.70 -11.57
N ASN A 71 50.72 -13.20 -12.62
CA ASN A 71 50.06 -12.60 -13.77
C ASN A 71 49.15 -13.60 -14.50
N LEU A 72 49.57 -14.87 -14.65
CA LEU A 72 48.74 -15.90 -15.27
C LEU A 72 47.48 -16.21 -14.44
N ILE A 73 47.62 -16.32 -13.12
CA ILE A 73 46.48 -16.56 -12.22
C ILE A 73 45.49 -15.41 -12.33
N GLN A 74 45.98 -14.17 -12.34
CA GLN A 74 45.12 -12.99 -12.51
C GLN A 74 44.41 -13.02 -13.87
N SER A 75 45.14 -13.25 -14.97
CA SER A 75 44.55 -13.30 -16.31
C SER A 75 43.51 -14.42 -16.47
N ALA A 76 43.71 -15.59 -15.84
CA ALA A 76 42.74 -16.67 -15.84
C ALA A 76 41.48 -16.30 -15.05
N GLY A 77 41.65 -15.67 -13.88
CA GLY A 77 40.56 -15.14 -13.07
C GLY A 77 39.74 -14.08 -13.81
N ASP A 78 40.42 -13.12 -14.45
CA ASP A 78 39.78 -12.06 -15.23
C ASP A 78 38.98 -12.65 -16.40
N ALA A 79 39.54 -13.61 -17.14
CA ALA A 79 38.84 -14.27 -18.25
C ALA A 79 37.58 -15.02 -17.79
N LEU A 80 37.64 -15.69 -16.62
CA LEU A 80 36.49 -16.39 -16.06
C LEU A 80 35.40 -15.40 -15.61
N SER A 81 35.79 -14.36 -14.89
CA SER A 81 34.88 -13.31 -14.41
C SER A 81 34.18 -12.61 -15.57
N GLU A 82 34.91 -12.19 -16.60
CA GLU A 82 34.34 -11.57 -17.79
C GLU A 82 33.29 -12.45 -18.48
N ALA A 83 33.53 -13.77 -18.56
CA ALA A 83 32.57 -14.69 -19.17
C ALA A 83 31.31 -14.84 -18.33
N LYS A 84 31.44 -14.89 -17.00
CA LYS A 84 30.27 -14.96 -16.08
C LYS A 84 29.49 -13.64 -16.08
N GLU A 85 30.17 -12.49 -16.13
CA GLU A 85 29.52 -11.17 -16.27
C GLU A 85 28.73 -11.07 -17.58
N GLN A 86 29.30 -11.52 -18.71
CA GLN A 86 28.58 -11.58 -19.99
C GLN A 86 27.35 -12.50 -19.92
N TYR A 87 27.45 -13.62 -19.20
CA TYR A 87 26.30 -14.50 -18.98
C TYR A 87 25.22 -13.83 -18.12
N ILE A 88 25.60 -13.08 -17.08
CA ILE A 88 24.66 -12.28 -16.28
C ILE A 88 23.96 -11.25 -17.15
N HIS A 89 24.68 -10.50 -17.99
CA HIS A 89 24.06 -9.53 -18.91
C HIS A 89 23.08 -10.18 -19.88
N ARG A 90 23.39 -11.38 -20.37
CA ARG A 90 22.47 -12.14 -21.21
C ARG A 90 21.22 -12.57 -20.44
N LEU A 91 21.37 -13.07 -19.21
CA LEU A 91 20.24 -13.42 -18.36
C LEU A 91 19.35 -12.21 -18.05
N ILE A 92 19.93 -11.03 -17.83
CA ILE A 92 19.19 -9.78 -17.65
C ILE A 92 18.37 -9.45 -18.91
N TYR A 93 18.97 -9.55 -20.10
CA TYR A 93 18.27 -9.32 -21.35
C TYR A 93 17.13 -10.35 -21.59
N GLU A 94 17.38 -11.62 -21.30
CA GLU A 94 16.37 -12.68 -21.40
C GLU A 94 15.22 -12.44 -20.40
N LYS A 95 15.53 -12.01 -19.16
CA LYS A 95 14.53 -11.58 -18.16
C LYS A 95 13.67 -10.44 -18.72
N GLU A 96 14.26 -9.37 -19.23
CA GLU A 96 13.52 -8.24 -19.80
C GLU A 96 12.61 -8.66 -20.96
N GLN A 97 13.05 -9.61 -21.79
CA GLN A 97 12.21 -10.14 -22.87
C GLN A 97 11.02 -10.93 -22.34
N ILE A 98 11.23 -11.79 -21.35
CA ILE A 98 10.16 -12.56 -20.70
C ILE A 98 9.15 -11.61 -20.04
N GLU A 99 9.62 -10.57 -19.35
CA GLU A 99 8.76 -9.55 -18.76
C GLU A 99 7.88 -8.88 -19.82
N ARG A 100 8.45 -8.45 -20.95
CA ARG A 100 7.66 -7.87 -22.07
C ARG A 100 6.63 -8.83 -22.63
N GLN A 101 6.95 -10.12 -22.73
CA GLN A 101 5.99 -11.14 -23.19
C GLN A 101 4.85 -11.33 -22.19
N ILE A 102 5.16 -11.34 -20.89
CA ILE A 102 4.15 -11.39 -19.82
C ILE A 102 3.21 -10.19 -19.93
N TYR A 103 3.75 -8.97 -20.11
CA TYR A 103 2.93 -7.77 -20.31
C TYR A 103 2.01 -7.87 -21.53
N ALA A 104 2.54 -8.31 -22.67
CA ALA A 104 1.74 -8.48 -23.87
C ALA A 104 0.62 -9.51 -23.68
N GLN A 105 0.89 -10.62 -22.99
CA GLN A 105 -0.11 -11.65 -22.71
C GLN A 105 -1.20 -11.16 -21.76
N LYS A 106 -0.85 -10.34 -20.77
CA LYS A 106 -1.82 -9.70 -19.87
C LYS A 106 -2.75 -8.75 -20.62
N ASP A 107 -2.22 -7.95 -21.55
CA ASP A 107 -3.01 -7.08 -22.42
C ASP A 107 -3.94 -7.88 -23.34
N GLU A 108 -3.49 -9.02 -23.85
CA GLU A 108 -4.32 -9.92 -24.66
C GLU A 108 -5.48 -10.48 -23.85
N ILE A 109 -5.22 -11.05 -22.66
CA ILE A 109 -6.26 -11.56 -21.74
C ILE A 109 -7.30 -10.47 -21.42
N LYS A 110 -6.83 -9.24 -21.17
CA LYS A 110 -7.70 -8.09 -20.90
C LYS A 110 -8.64 -7.80 -22.06
N ASN A 111 -8.12 -7.79 -23.28
CA ASN A 111 -8.93 -7.52 -24.47
C ASN A 111 -9.91 -8.66 -24.75
N ASP A 112 -9.52 -9.90 -24.50
CA ASP A 112 -10.39 -11.07 -24.66
C ASP A 112 -11.53 -11.08 -23.64
N VAL A 113 -11.24 -10.79 -22.35
CA VAL A 113 -12.28 -10.68 -21.30
C VAL A 113 -13.25 -9.54 -21.60
N ARG A 114 -12.74 -8.38 -22.05
CA ARG A 114 -13.60 -7.28 -22.50
C ARG A 114 -14.51 -7.70 -23.64
N ALA A 115 -13.93 -8.28 -24.69
CA ALA A 115 -14.68 -8.70 -25.87
C ALA A 115 -15.73 -9.77 -25.51
N LEU A 116 -15.41 -10.68 -24.58
CA LEU A 116 -16.34 -11.67 -24.08
C LEU A 116 -17.55 -11.02 -23.41
N LEU A 117 -17.32 -10.09 -22.48
CA LEU A 117 -18.40 -9.42 -21.74
C LEU A 117 -19.24 -8.52 -22.64
N GLU A 118 -18.63 -7.76 -23.57
CA GLU A 118 -19.34 -6.97 -24.58
C GLU A 118 -20.20 -7.86 -25.49
N ASN A 119 -19.70 -9.03 -25.88
CA ASN A 119 -20.47 -9.98 -26.68
C ASN A 119 -21.67 -10.54 -25.90
N MET A 120 -21.48 -10.86 -24.61
CA MET A 120 -22.57 -11.31 -23.74
C MET A 120 -23.62 -10.21 -23.56
N GLU A 121 -23.20 -8.98 -23.28
CA GLU A 121 -24.08 -7.82 -23.12
C GLU A 121 -24.93 -7.58 -24.39
N ASN A 122 -24.30 -7.55 -25.57
CA ASN A 122 -24.98 -7.37 -26.85
C ASN A 122 -25.99 -8.49 -27.14
N PHE A 123 -25.63 -9.74 -26.83
CA PHE A 123 -26.55 -10.87 -26.96
C PHE A 123 -27.77 -10.69 -26.06
N ILE A 124 -27.58 -10.38 -24.77
CA ILE A 124 -28.67 -10.19 -23.82
C ILE A 124 -29.56 -8.99 -24.22
N LYS A 125 -28.98 -7.87 -24.65
CA LYS A 125 -29.71 -6.70 -25.20
C LYS A 125 -30.62 -7.06 -26.38
N SER A 126 -30.27 -8.06 -27.18
CA SER A 126 -31.08 -8.52 -28.31
C SER A 126 -32.08 -9.64 -27.98
N SER A 127 -32.06 -10.16 -26.75
CA SER A 127 -32.88 -11.29 -26.33
C SER A 127 -34.24 -10.88 -25.75
N ASP A 128 -35.18 -11.85 -25.74
CA ASP A 128 -36.53 -11.75 -25.17
C ASP A 128 -36.62 -12.31 -23.73
N LEU A 129 -35.50 -12.35 -23.01
CA LEU A 129 -35.46 -12.87 -21.64
C LEU A 129 -36.26 -11.99 -20.69
N ALA A 130 -36.98 -12.62 -19.75
CA ALA A 130 -37.79 -11.91 -18.75
C ALA A 130 -36.95 -11.15 -17.72
N ASP A 131 -35.80 -11.69 -17.34
CA ASP A 131 -34.90 -11.14 -16.31
C ASP A 131 -33.73 -10.33 -16.90
N LYS A 132 -33.96 -9.75 -18.09
CA LYS A 132 -32.93 -9.09 -18.90
C LYS A 132 -32.19 -7.96 -18.20
N ASP A 133 -32.91 -7.11 -17.46
CA ASP A 133 -32.31 -5.97 -16.77
C ASP A 133 -31.42 -6.42 -15.60
N GLU A 134 -31.78 -7.50 -14.91
CA GLU A 134 -30.98 -8.09 -13.82
C GLU A 134 -29.71 -8.76 -14.37
N ILE A 135 -29.81 -9.45 -15.51
CA ILE A 135 -28.65 -10.04 -16.19
C ILE A 135 -27.70 -8.96 -16.73
N LEU A 136 -28.22 -7.87 -17.30
CA LEU A 136 -27.40 -6.75 -17.78
C LEU A 136 -26.68 -6.05 -16.62
N THR A 137 -27.37 -5.82 -15.50
CA THR A 137 -26.75 -5.26 -14.29
C THR A 137 -25.62 -6.15 -13.79
N ALA A 138 -25.80 -7.47 -13.75
CA ALA A 138 -24.74 -8.40 -13.35
C ALA A 138 -23.55 -8.42 -14.32
N ILE A 139 -23.79 -8.26 -15.64
CA ILE A 139 -22.72 -8.13 -16.63
C ILE A 139 -21.97 -6.80 -16.45
N ASP A 140 -22.68 -5.70 -16.23
CA ASP A 140 -22.08 -4.38 -15.99
C ASP A 140 -21.23 -4.36 -14.71
N GLU A 141 -21.74 -4.94 -13.61
CA GLU A 141 -20.99 -5.15 -12.37
C GLU A 141 -19.74 -6.01 -12.60
N LYS A 142 -19.85 -7.08 -13.39
CA LYS A 142 -18.70 -7.93 -13.71
C LYS A 142 -17.71 -7.27 -14.64
N MET A 143 -18.17 -6.46 -15.59
CA MET A 143 -17.32 -5.68 -16.49
C MET A 143 -16.56 -4.60 -15.70
N LEU A 144 -17.20 -3.99 -14.71
CA LEU A 144 -16.59 -3.05 -13.76
C LEU A 144 -15.52 -3.73 -12.87
N CYS A 145 -15.83 -4.88 -12.25
CA CYS A 145 -14.87 -5.61 -11.44
C CYS A 145 -13.70 -6.16 -12.29
N GLU A 146 -13.97 -6.88 -13.37
CA GLU A 146 -12.93 -7.60 -14.12
C GLU A 146 -12.03 -6.67 -14.93
N LEU A 147 -12.55 -5.56 -15.50
CA LEU A 147 -11.71 -4.61 -16.23
C LEU A 147 -10.82 -3.74 -15.33
N GLN A 148 -11.13 -3.61 -14.04
CA GLN A 148 -10.29 -2.90 -13.06
C GLN A 148 -9.40 -3.81 -12.20
N MET A 149 -9.80 -5.06 -11.99
CA MET A 149 -9.04 -6.02 -11.17
C MET A 149 -7.96 -6.79 -11.92
N LEU A 150 -7.96 -6.85 -13.26
CA LEU A 150 -7.07 -7.75 -14.01
C LEU A 150 -5.61 -7.27 -14.21
N GLY A 151 -5.05 -6.44 -13.32
CA GLY A 151 -3.58 -6.29 -13.17
C GLY A 151 -3.00 -4.90 -13.39
N ILE A 152 -3.69 -4.00 -14.10
CA ILE A 152 -3.13 -2.66 -14.40
C ILE A 152 -3.03 -1.79 -13.16
N LEU A 153 -4.06 -1.77 -12.31
CA LEU A 153 -4.03 -0.97 -11.09
C LEU A 153 -2.87 -1.41 -10.19
N LYS A 154 -2.72 -2.73 -10.02
CA LYS A 154 -1.65 -3.32 -9.22
C LYS A 154 -0.27 -3.02 -9.81
N GLU A 155 -0.05 -3.32 -11.08
CA GLU A 155 1.25 -3.12 -11.76
C GLU A 155 1.64 -1.64 -11.85
N THR A 156 0.67 -0.76 -12.14
CA THR A 156 0.92 0.68 -12.19
C THR A 156 1.27 1.20 -10.79
N THR A 157 0.60 0.67 -9.76
CA THR A 157 0.92 0.99 -8.36
C THR A 157 2.31 0.48 -7.99
N GLU A 158 2.65 -0.76 -8.33
CA GLU A 158 3.96 -1.36 -8.08
C GLU A 158 5.07 -0.57 -8.77
N ALA A 159 4.92 -0.26 -10.06
CA ALA A 159 5.89 0.54 -10.80
C ALA A 159 6.08 1.93 -10.20
N ALA A 160 5.00 2.58 -9.76
CA ALA A 160 5.07 3.89 -9.11
C ALA A 160 5.75 3.81 -7.73
N PHE A 161 5.49 2.76 -6.96
CA PHE A 161 6.14 2.51 -5.67
C PHE A 161 7.62 2.18 -5.81
N LEU A 162 7.99 1.32 -6.76
CA LEU A 162 9.39 1.03 -7.08
C LEU A 162 10.13 2.30 -7.50
N THR A 163 9.51 3.13 -8.34
CA THR A 163 10.07 4.44 -8.72
C THR A 163 10.28 5.35 -7.50
N ALA A 164 9.36 5.33 -6.54
CA ALA A 164 9.49 6.10 -5.30
C ALA A 164 10.66 5.60 -4.44
N ILE A 165 10.83 4.28 -4.34
CA ILE A 165 11.96 3.64 -3.66
C ILE A 165 13.29 3.98 -4.33
N GLU A 166 13.37 3.87 -5.67
CA GLU A 166 14.58 4.16 -6.45
C GLU A 166 15.05 5.61 -6.30
N LYS A 167 14.11 6.55 -6.10
CA LYS A 167 14.43 7.96 -5.86
C LYS A 167 14.91 8.23 -4.44
N GLY A 168 14.61 7.35 -3.48
CA GLY A 168 15.17 7.33 -2.12
C GLY A 168 14.75 8.44 -1.14
N ASP A 169 14.28 9.59 -1.63
CA ASP A 169 13.85 10.71 -0.79
C ASP A 169 12.37 10.60 -0.39
N ASP A 170 12.09 10.65 0.91
CA ASP A 170 10.74 10.66 1.51
C ASP A 170 9.80 9.57 0.94
N VAL A 171 10.29 8.33 0.90
CA VAL A 171 9.59 7.16 0.34
C VAL A 171 8.18 7.03 0.90
N LYS A 172 8.01 7.13 2.23
CA LYS A 172 6.70 7.00 2.88
C LYS A 172 5.69 8.02 2.37
N ASP A 173 6.03 9.31 2.38
CA ASP A 173 5.11 10.40 2.02
C ASP A 173 4.79 10.38 0.53
N THR A 174 5.78 10.01 -0.30
CA THR A 174 5.61 9.84 -1.75
C THR A 174 4.66 8.68 -2.05
N VAL A 175 4.86 7.52 -1.41
CA VAL A 175 3.98 6.35 -1.52
C VAL A 175 2.57 6.69 -1.03
N GLU A 176 2.44 7.45 0.06
CA GLU A 176 1.15 7.91 0.59
C GLU A 176 0.38 8.75 -0.44
N GLN A 177 1.04 9.72 -1.09
CA GLN A 177 0.38 10.52 -2.13
C GLN A 177 0.05 9.70 -3.39
N ILE A 178 0.92 8.78 -3.81
CA ILE A 178 0.66 7.88 -4.93
C ILE A 178 -0.57 7.03 -4.63
N ALA A 179 -0.57 6.30 -3.51
CA ALA A 179 -1.65 5.41 -3.12
C ALA A 179 -3.00 6.15 -3.05
N LYS A 180 -3.02 7.31 -2.40
CA LYS A 180 -4.20 8.17 -2.33
C LYS A 180 -4.75 8.56 -3.70
N ASN A 181 -3.88 9.05 -4.59
CA ASN A 181 -4.29 9.53 -5.90
C ASN A 181 -4.77 8.37 -6.78
N VAL A 182 -4.06 7.25 -6.76
CA VAL A 182 -4.42 6.04 -7.48
C VAL A 182 -5.80 5.54 -7.03
N VAL A 183 -6.03 5.44 -5.72
CA VAL A 183 -7.32 5.01 -5.17
C VAL A 183 -8.43 6.00 -5.54
N LEU A 184 -8.23 7.31 -5.39
CA LEU A 184 -9.24 8.30 -5.75
C LEU A 184 -9.59 8.27 -7.24
N SER A 185 -8.59 8.21 -8.12
CA SER A 185 -8.81 8.11 -9.56
C SER A 185 -9.56 6.83 -9.90
N ALA A 186 -9.09 5.68 -9.40
CA ALA A 186 -9.74 4.39 -9.63
C ALA A 186 -11.19 4.40 -9.13
N ILE A 187 -11.48 4.95 -7.95
CA ILE A 187 -12.85 5.05 -7.43
C ILE A 187 -13.73 5.91 -8.36
N ASN A 188 -13.23 7.08 -8.79
CA ASN A 188 -13.99 8.01 -9.63
C ASN A 188 -14.23 7.52 -11.07
N GLU A 189 -13.41 6.59 -11.57
CA GLU A 189 -13.49 6.04 -12.93
C GLU A 189 -14.57 4.96 -13.12
N GLY A 190 -15.31 4.60 -12.08
CA GLY A 190 -16.36 3.59 -12.17
C GLY A 190 -17.45 3.78 -11.13
N GLU A 191 -18.40 2.85 -11.09
CA GLU A 191 -19.54 2.92 -10.17
C GLU A 191 -19.08 2.90 -8.71
N ALA A 192 -19.71 3.71 -7.88
CA ALA A 192 -19.40 3.81 -6.47
C ALA A 192 -20.11 2.67 -5.74
N SER A 193 -19.60 1.43 -5.85
CA SER A 193 -20.01 0.34 -4.98
C SER A 193 -18.97 0.12 -3.88
N LYS A 194 -19.44 -0.27 -2.70
CA LYS A 194 -18.61 -0.46 -1.51
C LYS A 194 -17.60 -1.58 -1.70
N GLU A 195 -18.04 -2.67 -2.32
CA GLU A 195 -17.24 -3.86 -2.62
C GLU A 195 -16.07 -3.47 -3.54
N ARG A 196 -16.35 -2.73 -4.61
CA ARG A 196 -15.35 -2.23 -5.55
C ARG A 196 -14.35 -1.28 -4.90
N ILE A 197 -14.83 -0.35 -4.06
CA ILE A 197 -13.95 0.58 -3.33
C ILE A 197 -12.99 -0.18 -2.39
N LEU A 198 -13.48 -1.20 -1.68
CA LEU A 198 -12.65 -2.02 -0.81
C LEU A 198 -11.67 -2.90 -1.58
N GLU A 199 -12.04 -3.35 -2.78
CA GLU A 199 -11.17 -4.13 -3.65
C GLU A 199 -10.03 -3.29 -4.22
N ILE A 200 -10.31 -2.06 -4.67
CA ILE A 200 -9.29 -1.07 -5.07
C ILE A 200 -8.32 -0.82 -3.90
N ALA A 201 -8.85 -0.60 -2.70
CA ALA A 201 -8.06 -0.40 -1.49
C ALA A 201 -7.17 -1.61 -1.18
N ARG A 202 -7.71 -2.83 -1.31
CA ARG A 202 -6.99 -4.09 -1.14
C ARG A 202 -5.83 -4.19 -2.14
N THR A 203 -6.10 -4.02 -3.43
CA THR A 203 -5.10 -4.15 -4.50
C THR A 203 -3.88 -3.23 -4.28
N VAL A 204 -4.11 -1.99 -3.84
CA VAL A 204 -3.03 -1.03 -3.57
C VAL A 204 -2.22 -1.43 -2.33
N CYS A 205 -2.86 -1.97 -1.29
CA CYS A 205 -2.16 -2.46 -0.10
C CYS A 205 -1.38 -3.76 -0.39
N GLU A 206 -1.92 -4.64 -1.24
CA GLU A 206 -1.26 -5.88 -1.68
C GLU A 206 -0.01 -5.57 -2.53
N ALA A 207 -0.07 -4.60 -3.44
CA ALA A 207 1.10 -4.13 -4.20
C ALA A 207 2.26 -3.69 -3.27
N ALA A 208 1.96 -2.93 -2.21
CA ALA A 208 2.96 -2.54 -1.22
C ALA A 208 3.49 -3.75 -0.42
N SER A 209 2.61 -4.69 -0.08
CA SER A 209 2.98 -5.87 0.72
C SER A 209 3.91 -6.80 -0.06
N GLU A 210 3.60 -7.07 -1.34
CA GLU A 210 4.42 -7.94 -2.19
C GLU A 210 5.81 -7.36 -2.46
N ILE A 211 5.92 -6.05 -2.67
CA ILE A 211 7.25 -5.40 -2.79
C ILE A 211 8.01 -5.51 -1.47
N ALA A 212 7.35 -5.27 -0.32
CA ALA A 212 7.97 -5.33 0.99
C ALA A 212 8.42 -6.75 1.39
N ASP A 213 7.73 -7.78 0.90
CA ASP A 213 8.09 -9.17 1.12
C ASP A 213 9.35 -9.57 0.32
N VAL A 214 9.55 -8.94 -0.85
CA VAL A 214 10.75 -9.12 -1.69
C VAL A 214 11.93 -8.30 -1.18
N ASP A 215 11.71 -7.03 -0.81
CA ASP A 215 12.73 -6.11 -0.31
C ASP A 215 12.27 -5.42 0.99
N GLN A 216 12.87 -5.84 2.09
CA GLN A 216 12.52 -5.35 3.42
C GLN A 216 13.13 -3.99 3.77
N ALA A 217 14.03 -3.45 2.95
CA ALA A 217 14.74 -2.20 3.27
C ALA A 217 13.81 -1.01 3.50
N PHE A 218 12.66 -0.98 2.81
CA PHE A 218 11.65 0.07 2.89
C PHE A 218 10.27 -0.46 3.31
N ALA A 219 10.19 -1.67 3.87
CA ALA A 219 8.91 -2.33 4.14
C ALA A 219 7.96 -1.49 5.01
N LYS A 220 8.49 -0.85 6.07
CA LYS A 220 7.69 -0.04 6.99
C LYS A 220 7.19 1.25 6.34
N GLU A 221 8.05 1.95 5.61
CA GLU A 221 7.74 3.16 4.88
C GLU A 221 6.70 2.89 3.78
N LEU A 222 6.88 1.80 3.03
CA LEU A 222 6.02 1.42 1.92
C LEU A 222 4.62 1.01 2.38
N ILE A 223 4.53 0.08 3.34
CA ILE A 223 3.25 -0.40 3.86
C ILE A 223 2.54 0.73 4.62
N SER A 224 3.26 1.51 5.44
CA SER A 224 2.65 2.65 6.15
C SER A 224 2.16 3.74 5.21
N GLY A 225 2.92 4.06 4.15
CA GLY A 225 2.52 5.03 3.14
C GLY A 225 1.28 4.58 2.39
N ALA A 226 1.27 3.33 1.90
CA ALA A 226 0.14 2.78 1.16
C ALA A 226 -1.15 2.73 2.00
N ILE A 227 -1.07 2.22 3.23
CA ILE A 227 -2.23 2.18 4.16
C ILE A 227 -2.71 3.61 4.48
N GLY A 228 -1.79 4.54 4.72
CA GLY A 228 -2.11 5.95 4.98
C GLY A 228 -2.86 6.59 3.81
N GLY A 229 -2.35 6.41 2.59
CA GLY A 229 -2.91 7.00 1.38
C GLY A 229 -4.28 6.42 1.03
N VAL A 230 -4.43 5.10 1.13
CA VAL A 230 -5.72 4.41 0.95
C VAL A 230 -6.74 4.92 1.98
N LYS A 231 -6.36 5.00 3.26
CA LYS A 231 -7.25 5.53 4.32
C LYS A 231 -7.68 6.97 4.03
N GLU A 232 -6.76 7.85 3.62
CA GLU A 232 -7.09 9.24 3.28
C GLU A 232 -8.05 9.31 2.08
N ALA A 233 -7.82 8.49 1.05
CA ALA A 233 -8.68 8.42 -0.13
C ALA A 233 -10.10 7.96 0.21
N LEU A 234 -10.24 6.94 1.06
CA LEU A 234 -11.55 6.48 1.55
C LEU A 234 -12.28 7.58 2.31
N GLY A 235 -11.59 8.26 3.24
CA GLY A 235 -12.16 9.38 3.99
C GLY A 235 -12.66 10.51 3.08
N LYS A 236 -11.84 10.90 2.09
CA LYS A 236 -12.21 11.91 1.08
C LYS A 236 -13.39 11.49 0.22
N ARG A 237 -13.47 10.22 -0.18
CA ARG A 237 -14.62 9.73 -0.96
C ARG A 237 -15.89 9.82 -0.13
N THR A 238 -15.86 9.41 1.13
CA THR A 238 -17.01 9.51 2.04
C THR A 238 -17.45 10.97 2.24
N GLU A 239 -16.51 11.90 2.42
CA GLU A 239 -16.81 13.34 2.52
C GLU A 239 -17.47 13.87 1.24
N LYS A 240 -16.88 13.58 0.07
CA LYS A 240 -17.43 13.98 -1.22
C LYS A 240 -18.84 13.42 -1.46
N PHE A 241 -19.10 12.18 -1.06
CA PHE A 241 -20.42 11.56 -1.18
C PHE A 241 -21.47 12.28 -0.32
N ILE A 242 -21.10 12.68 0.90
CA ILE A 242 -21.97 13.47 1.79
C ILE A 242 -22.23 14.87 1.20
N GLU A 243 -21.24 15.48 0.54
CA GLU A 243 -21.42 16.75 -0.16
C GLU A 243 -22.33 16.63 -1.39
N GLU A 244 -22.19 15.55 -2.18
CA GLU A 244 -23.01 15.29 -3.37
C GLU A 244 -24.51 15.22 -3.00
N ILE A 245 -24.87 14.59 -1.87
CA ILE A 245 -26.26 14.53 -1.37
C ILE A 245 -26.85 15.90 -1.09
N LYS A 246 -26.06 16.85 -0.56
CA LYS A 246 -26.55 18.18 -0.11
C LYS A 246 -27.09 19.02 -1.27
N PHE A 247 -26.63 18.76 -2.49
CA PHE A 247 -26.94 19.56 -3.66
C PHE A 247 -27.68 18.77 -4.76
N ALA A 248 -27.98 17.49 -4.53
CA ALA A 248 -28.61 16.62 -5.51
C ALA A 248 -30.15 16.73 -5.50
N PRO A 249 -30.80 16.86 -6.68
CA PRO A 249 -32.26 16.91 -6.80
C PRO A 249 -32.96 15.59 -6.42
N ASP A 250 -32.22 14.48 -6.40
CA ASP A 250 -32.61 13.11 -6.06
C ASP A 250 -31.97 12.62 -4.75
N GLY A 251 -31.68 13.53 -3.81
CA GLY A 251 -30.99 13.26 -2.55
C GLY A 251 -31.56 12.11 -1.72
N GLN A 252 -32.84 11.75 -1.89
CA GLN A 252 -33.48 10.63 -1.19
C GLN A 252 -32.96 9.25 -1.64
N THR A 253 -32.58 9.08 -2.91
CA THR A 253 -31.94 7.85 -3.43
C THR A 253 -30.49 7.77 -2.96
N LEU A 254 -29.75 8.88 -3.06
CA LEU A 254 -28.36 8.98 -2.65
C LEU A 254 -28.14 8.81 -1.13
N LEU A 255 -29.14 9.15 -0.32
CA LEU A 255 -29.13 8.90 1.13
C LEU A 255 -29.07 7.40 1.49
N GLY A 256 -29.69 6.54 0.68
CA GLY A 256 -29.61 5.08 0.84
C GLY A 256 -28.20 4.56 0.57
N GLU A 257 -27.59 5.01 -0.53
CA GLU A 257 -26.22 4.65 -0.92
C GLU A 257 -25.17 5.21 0.06
N ALA A 258 -25.36 6.43 0.55
CA ALA A 258 -24.45 7.09 1.49
C ALA A 258 -24.25 6.33 2.80
N ARG A 259 -25.30 5.66 3.29
CA ARG A 259 -25.25 4.84 4.51
C ARG A 259 -24.31 3.64 4.36
N GLU A 260 -24.14 3.11 3.15
CA GLU A 260 -23.22 2.00 2.88
C GLU A 260 -21.75 2.43 2.98
N PHE A 261 -21.44 3.72 2.75
CA PHE A 261 -20.09 4.27 2.78
C PHE A 261 -19.61 4.73 4.16
N VAL A 262 -20.51 4.96 5.12
CA VAL A 262 -20.12 5.44 6.46
C VAL A 262 -19.16 4.48 7.14
N ARG A 263 -19.31 3.17 6.94
CA ARG A 263 -18.48 2.14 7.58
C ARG A 263 -17.33 1.63 6.72
N LEU A 264 -16.95 2.35 5.66
CA LEU A 264 -15.82 1.98 4.81
C LEU A 264 -14.52 1.87 5.62
N GLU A 265 -14.27 2.80 6.55
CA GLU A 265 -13.07 2.78 7.39
C GLU A 265 -13.03 1.55 8.32
N GLU A 266 -14.16 1.12 8.86
CA GLU A 266 -14.25 -0.10 9.69
C GLU A 266 -13.97 -1.36 8.85
N ARG A 267 -14.53 -1.44 7.65
CA ARG A 267 -14.31 -2.57 6.74
C ARG A 267 -12.90 -2.63 6.19
N PHE A 268 -12.30 -1.48 5.90
CA PHE A 268 -10.89 -1.39 5.54
C PHE A 268 -9.99 -1.97 6.64
N VAL A 269 -10.35 -1.78 7.91
CA VAL A 269 -9.57 -2.37 9.01
C VAL A 269 -9.81 -3.86 9.19
N ALA A 270 -11.02 -4.34 8.94
CA ALA A 270 -11.26 -5.78 8.85
C ALA A 270 -10.45 -6.42 7.71
N MET A 271 -10.34 -5.74 6.56
CA MET A 271 -9.52 -6.14 5.43
C MET A 271 -8.02 -6.19 5.80
N LEU A 272 -7.48 -5.15 6.44
CA LEU A 272 -6.09 -5.13 6.88
C LEU A 272 -5.78 -6.25 7.90
N ARG A 273 -6.70 -6.53 8.83
CA ARG A 273 -6.56 -7.67 9.76
C ARG A 273 -6.55 -9.02 9.04
N ASP A 274 -7.28 -9.14 7.94
CA ASP A 274 -7.29 -10.35 7.12
C ASP A 274 -5.95 -10.53 6.39
N MET A 275 -5.40 -9.45 5.84
CA MET A 275 -4.06 -9.44 5.23
C MET A 275 -2.96 -9.77 6.26
N ALA A 276 -3.11 -9.30 7.51
CA ALA A 276 -2.15 -9.51 8.58
C ALA A 276 -2.14 -10.92 9.20
N ARG A 277 -2.88 -11.88 8.61
CA ARG A 277 -2.93 -13.30 9.04
C ARG A 277 -1.95 -14.20 8.28
N SER A 278 -1.20 -13.68 7.31
CA SER A 278 -0.19 -14.47 6.58
C SER A 278 1.09 -14.65 7.41
N ASP A 279 1.91 -15.61 7.00
CA ASP A 279 3.24 -15.86 7.58
C ASP A 279 4.34 -14.97 6.94
N GLU A 280 3.96 -14.04 6.05
CA GLU A 280 4.89 -13.18 5.31
C GLU A 280 5.42 -12.01 6.18
N PRO A 281 6.62 -11.48 5.90
CA PRO A 281 7.18 -10.33 6.60
C PRO A 281 6.26 -9.10 6.66
N SER A 282 5.54 -8.83 5.58
CA SER A 282 4.58 -7.74 5.45
C SER A 282 3.46 -7.82 6.50
N ALA A 283 3.01 -9.02 6.89
CA ALA A 283 1.96 -9.19 7.89
C ALA A 283 2.38 -8.69 9.28
N ALA A 284 3.66 -8.84 9.66
CA ALA A 284 4.17 -8.30 10.91
C ALA A 284 4.13 -6.77 10.92
N VAL A 285 4.51 -6.13 9.81
CA VAL A 285 4.45 -4.68 9.63
C VAL A 285 3.01 -4.16 9.64
N ILE A 286 2.09 -4.86 8.97
CA ILE A 286 0.66 -4.51 8.99
C ILE A 286 0.11 -4.61 10.42
N ASN A 287 0.45 -5.65 11.17
CA ASN A 287 0.04 -5.79 12.58
C ASN A 287 0.56 -4.64 13.46
N GLU A 288 1.83 -4.25 13.29
CA GLU A 288 2.41 -3.10 13.99
C GLU A 288 1.63 -1.80 13.68
N ILE A 289 1.36 -1.53 12.40
CA ILE A 289 0.61 -0.34 11.97
C ILE A 289 -0.83 -0.35 12.51
N LEU A 290 -1.48 -1.53 12.51
CA LEU A 290 -2.79 -1.75 13.11
C LEU A 290 -2.79 -1.38 14.59
N ASP A 291 -1.83 -1.88 15.37
CA ASP A 291 -1.78 -1.62 16.81
C ASP A 291 -1.44 -0.17 17.15
N GLU A 292 -0.55 0.48 16.38
CA GLU A 292 -0.08 1.84 16.67
C GLU A 292 -1.08 2.93 16.25
N SER A 293 -1.64 2.84 15.04
CA SER A 293 -2.22 4.02 14.37
C SER A 293 -3.59 3.82 13.71
N ILE A 294 -3.96 2.56 13.41
CA ILE A 294 -5.17 2.25 12.62
C ILE A 294 -6.27 1.61 13.48
N ASP A 295 -5.91 0.72 14.41
CA ASP A 295 -6.83 -0.04 15.26
C ASP A 295 -6.57 0.11 16.77
N SER A 296 -5.70 1.05 17.16
CA SER A 296 -5.56 1.47 18.56
C SER A 296 -6.89 1.97 19.15
N TYR A 297 -7.03 1.97 20.48
CA TYR A 297 -8.25 2.48 21.14
C TYR A 297 -8.57 3.94 20.76
N PHE A 298 -7.55 4.77 20.55
CA PHE A 298 -7.73 6.15 20.08
C PHE A 298 -8.23 6.18 18.62
N ALA A 299 -7.68 5.34 17.74
CA ALA A 299 -8.14 5.24 16.36
C ALA A 299 -9.57 4.68 16.26
N LYS A 300 -9.92 3.68 17.08
CA LYS A 300 -11.30 3.18 17.27
C LYS A 300 -12.24 4.31 17.69
N PHE A 301 -11.86 5.08 18.71
CA PHE A 301 -12.66 6.22 19.17
C PHE A 301 -12.83 7.30 18.10
N LYS A 302 -11.75 7.67 17.39
CA LYS A 302 -11.81 8.69 16.32
C LYS A 302 -12.70 8.25 15.15
N ARG A 303 -12.61 6.98 14.73
CA ARG A 303 -13.50 6.41 13.71
C ARG A 303 -14.95 6.41 14.17
N LEU A 304 -15.22 5.94 15.39
CA LEU A 304 -16.57 5.93 15.94
C LEU A 304 -17.16 7.35 16.02
N GLN A 305 -16.35 8.34 16.42
CA GLN A 305 -16.75 9.75 16.44
C GLN A 305 -17.09 10.26 15.04
N ASN A 306 -16.26 9.95 14.05
CA ASN A 306 -16.49 10.33 12.65
C ASN A 306 -17.75 9.65 12.10
N ASP A 307 -17.95 8.37 12.37
CA ASP A 307 -19.11 7.59 11.91
C ASP A 307 -20.41 8.11 12.51
N VAL A 308 -20.40 8.45 13.81
CA VAL A 308 -21.54 9.07 14.49
C VAL A 308 -21.81 10.47 13.92
N SER A 309 -20.77 11.28 13.71
CA SER A 309 -20.92 12.61 13.11
C SER A 309 -21.52 12.54 11.70
N ARG A 310 -20.99 11.64 10.85
CA ARG A 310 -21.49 11.41 9.48
C ARG A 310 -22.92 10.88 9.48
N GLN A 311 -23.28 9.96 10.39
CA GLN A 311 -24.66 9.48 10.54
C GLN A 311 -25.62 10.58 10.98
N ILE A 312 -25.19 11.46 11.89
CA ILE A 312 -25.98 12.62 12.31
C ILE A 312 -26.16 13.59 11.13
N GLU A 313 -25.12 13.85 10.35
CA GLU A 313 -25.22 14.70 9.15
C GLU A 313 -26.19 14.12 8.11
N LEU A 314 -26.11 12.81 7.81
CA LEU A 314 -27.03 12.14 6.88
C LEU A 314 -28.48 12.19 7.38
N GLN A 315 -28.69 11.99 8.68
CA GLN A 315 -30.00 12.11 9.30
C GLN A 315 -30.56 13.54 9.27
N LEU A 316 -29.70 14.57 9.44
CA LEU A 316 -30.11 15.97 9.30
C LEU A 316 -30.53 16.28 7.86
N GLU A 317 -29.84 15.73 6.86
CA GLU A 317 -30.26 15.82 5.47
C GLU A 317 -31.59 15.08 5.23
N GLU A 318 -31.79 13.89 5.79
CA GLU A 318 -33.07 13.14 5.72
C GLU A 318 -34.26 13.93 6.28
N LEU A 319 -34.05 14.70 7.36
CA LEU A 319 -35.09 15.53 7.96
C LEU A 319 -35.55 16.68 7.06
N LYS A 320 -34.72 17.12 6.10
CA LYS A 320 -35.16 18.07 5.07
C LYS A 320 -36.18 17.47 4.10
N PHE A 321 -36.22 16.13 4.00
CA PHE A 321 -37.11 15.39 3.10
C PHE A 321 -38.29 14.70 3.81
N ASN A 322 -38.24 14.49 5.14
CA ASN A 322 -39.32 13.89 5.93
C ASN A 322 -39.50 14.56 7.31
N GLU A 323 -40.71 15.06 7.60
CA GLU A 323 -41.09 15.76 8.84
C GLU A 323 -41.21 14.85 10.09
N ASN A 324 -40.25 13.98 10.39
CA ASN A 324 -40.34 13.05 11.53
C ASN A 324 -39.22 13.23 12.56
N ILE A 325 -39.25 14.37 13.23
CA ILE A 325 -38.27 14.87 14.22
C ILE A 325 -38.09 13.90 15.42
N ASP A 326 -39.11 13.12 15.78
CA ASP A 326 -39.05 12.16 16.90
C ASP A 326 -38.14 10.95 16.60
N LYS A 327 -37.98 10.57 15.33
CA LYS A 327 -37.04 9.52 14.91
C LYS A 327 -35.58 9.96 15.02
N PHE A 328 -35.30 11.24 14.77
CA PHE A 328 -33.96 11.82 14.92
C PHE A 328 -33.53 11.86 16.39
N ALA A 329 -34.39 12.38 17.28
CA ALA A 329 -34.09 12.48 18.70
C ALA A 329 -33.87 11.10 19.36
N SER A 330 -34.64 10.09 18.95
CA SER A 330 -34.49 8.71 19.46
C SER A 330 -33.26 7.99 18.90
N LEU A 331 -32.93 8.15 17.61
CA LEU A 331 -31.74 7.55 17.02
C LEU A 331 -30.45 8.22 17.54
N ALA A 332 -30.42 9.55 17.60
CA ALA A 332 -29.31 10.29 18.20
C ALA A 332 -29.09 9.81 19.64
N GLY A 333 -30.15 9.76 20.45
CA GLY A 333 -30.08 9.25 21.82
C GLY A 333 -29.54 7.81 21.93
N ALA A 334 -30.01 6.89 21.08
CA ALA A 334 -29.56 5.50 21.07
C ALA A 334 -28.08 5.36 20.65
N LYS A 335 -27.63 6.15 19.67
CA LYS A 335 -26.23 6.18 19.21
C LYS A 335 -25.29 6.85 20.20
N PHE A 336 -25.77 7.85 20.93
CA PHE A 336 -25.03 8.44 22.05
C PHE A 336 -24.87 7.45 23.22
N GLU A 337 -25.88 6.64 23.54
CA GLU A 337 -25.75 5.58 24.54
C GLU A 337 -24.83 4.42 24.08
N GLU A 338 -24.81 4.10 22.77
CA GLU A 338 -23.84 3.16 22.19
C GLU A 338 -22.40 3.68 22.36
N LEU A 339 -22.16 4.96 22.03
CA LEU A 339 -20.87 5.61 22.20
C LEU A 339 -20.45 5.71 23.67
N LYS A 340 -21.37 6.03 24.58
CA LYS A 340 -21.14 6.08 26.04
C LYS A 340 -20.81 4.71 26.62
N ARG A 341 -21.47 3.65 26.15
CA ARG A 341 -21.21 2.27 26.56
C ARG A 341 -19.82 1.80 26.13
N GLU A 342 -19.42 2.09 24.89
CA GLU A 342 -18.10 1.69 24.37
C GLU A 342 -16.95 2.50 24.97
N VAL A 343 -17.15 3.81 25.20
CA VAL A 343 -16.19 4.64 25.94
C VAL A 343 -16.05 4.17 27.39
N GLY A 344 -17.15 3.77 28.04
CA GLY A 344 -17.13 3.18 29.38
C GLY A 344 -16.30 1.88 29.43
N GLN A 345 -16.43 1.02 28.42
CA GLN A 345 -15.66 -0.22 28.31
C GLN A 345 -14.17 0.02 27.97
N ALA A 346 -13.84 1.06 27.22
CA ALA A 346 -12.46 1.46 26.94
C ALA A 346 -11.77 2.11 28.16
N GLY A 347 -12.52 2.83 29.00
CA GLY A 347 -12.04 3.45 30.24
C GLY A 347 -11.49 2.46 31.27
N ASP A 348 -12.03 1.24 31.33
CA ASP A 348 -11.61 0.21 32.27
C ASP A 348 -10.30 -0.50 31.87
N LYS A 349 -9.84 -0.35 30.62
CA LYS A 349 -8.63 -1.01 30.07
C LYS A 349 -7.45 -0.07 29.80
N LEU A 350 -7.59 1.24 30.01
CA LEU A 350 -6.52 2.24 29.88
C LEU A 350 -5.52 2.17 31.05
N LYS A 351 -4.75 1.09 31.12
CA LYS A 351 -3.44 1.06 31.79
C LYS A 351 -2.39 0.93 30.70
N GLU A 352 -1.29 1.64 30.92
CA GLU A 352 -0.03 1.57 30.16
C GLU A 352 0.10 2.59 29.03
N ASN A 353 0.85 3.65 29.38
CA ASN A 353 1.49 4.67 28.55
C ASN A 353 0.58 5.57 27.72
N PHE A 354 0.56 6.88 28.03
CA PHE A 354 0.78 7.98 27.05
C PHE A 354 0.51 9.36 27.67
N ASN A 355 1.14 10.38 27.07
CA ASN A 355 1.10 11.80 27.45
C ASN A 355 -0.30 12.43 27.25
N ALA A 356 -1.22 12.13 28.17
CA ALA A 356 -2.66 12.36 28.04
C ALA A 356 -3.10 13.84 28.01
N LYS A 357 -2.30 14.76 28.55
CA LYS A 357 -2.76 16.13 28.83
C LYS A 357 -2.96 16.99 27.58
N GLU A 358 -2.02 16.95 26.63
CA GLU A 358 -2.10 17.74 25.38
C GLU A 358 -3.16 17.19 24.43
N ARG A 359 -3.32 15.86 24.37
CA ARG A 359 -4.34 15.21 23.54
C ARG A 359 -5.76 15.33 24.12
N ILE A 360 -5.89 15.44 25.45
CA ILE A 360 -7.16 15.78 26.12
C ILE A 360 -7.56 17.24 25.82
N GLU A 361 -6.60 18.17 25.80
CA GLU A 361 -6.88 19.56 25.42
C GLU A 361 -7.25 19.68 23.93
N ALA A 362 -6.63 18.88 23.05
CA ALA A 362 -7.03 18.77 21.65
C ALA A 362 -8.45 18.22 21.48
N LEU A 363 -8.81 17.16 22.21
CA LEU A 363 -10.16 16.59 22.24
C LEU A 363 -11.21 17.59 22.74
N LYS A 364 -10.91 18.35 23.80
CA LYS A 364 -11.80 19.43 24.28
C LYS A 364 -12.03 20.48 23.21
N LYS A 365 -10.99 20.84 22.47
CA LYS A 365 -11.07 21.84 21.40
C LYS A 365 -11.91 21.34 20.22
N GLU A 366 -11.70 20.09 19.79
CA GLU A 366 -12.49 19.48 18.71
C GLU A 366 -13.97 19.32 19.06
N ILE A 367 -14.29 18.98 20.32
CA ILE A 367 -15.68 18.92 20.82
C ILE A 367 -16.31 20.32 20.80
N ASN A 368 -15.59 21.34 21.24
CA ASN A 368 -16.07 22.73 21.27
C ASN A 368 -16.28 23.29 19.84
N ASP A 369 -15.40 22.92 18.91
CA ASP A 369 -15.53 23.28 17.49
C ASP A 369 -16.72 22.56 16.84
N PHE A 370 -16.99 21.30 17.22
CA PHE A 370 -18.17 20.55 16.78
C PHE A 370 -19.48 21.13 17.33
N GLU A 371 -19.52 21.49 18.62
CA GLU A 371 -20.65 22.18 19.25
C GLU A 371 -20.94 23.48 18.50
N LYS A 372 -19.92 24.29 18.26
CA LYS A 372 -20.06 25.58 17.56
C LYS A 372 -20.57 25.42 16.12
N ARG A 373 -20.02 24.47 15.35
CA ARG A 373 -20.50 24.18 13.98
C ARG A 373 -21.93 23.66 13.95
N THR A 374 -22.33 22.90 14.98
CA THR A 374 -23.70 22.38 15.11
C THR A 374 -24.67 23.51 15.47
N GLU A 375 -24.29 24.42 16.36
CA GLU A 375 -25.07 25.64 16.68
C GLU A 375 -25.21 26.56 15.46
N GLU A 376 -24.13 26.80 14.71
CA GLU A 376 -24.13 27.63 13.50
C GLU A 376 -25.06 27.05 12.41
N LYS A 377 -24.99 25.74 12.14
CA LYS A 377 -25.90 25.07 11.17
C LYS A 377 -27.36 25.05 11.63
N LEU A 378 -27.63 24.97 12.94
CA LEU A 378 -28.99 25.06 13.48
C LEU A 378 -29.57 26.48 13.36
N THR A 379 -28.73 27.51 13.44
CA THR A 379 -29.18 28.90 13.21
C THR A 379 -29.52 29.19 11.76
N GLU A 380 -28.94 28.50 10.77
CA GLU A 380 -29.27 28.67 9.35
C GLU A 380 -30.65 28.09 8.98
N ILE A 381 -31.21 27.19 9.80
CA ILE A 381 -32.53 26.56 9.59
C ILE A 381 -33.69 27.49 10.03
N SER A 382 -33.40 28.74 10.44
CA SER A 382 -34.39 29.70 10.94
C SER A 382 -35.27 30.34 9.85
N ALA A 383 -36.18 29.56 9.25
CA ALA A 383 -37.32 30.09 8.51
C ALA A 383 -38.68 29.50 8.91
N SER A 384 -38.77 28.71 9.98
CA SER A 384 -40.06 28.31 10.56
C SER A 384 -39.99 28.06 12.08
N GLU A 385 -41.15 28.10 12.74
CA GLU A 385 -41.38 27.98 14.21
C GLU A 385 -40.78 26.70 14.86
N ILE A 386 -40.19 25.80 14.06
CA ILE A 386 -39.44 24.60 14.47
C ILE A 386 -38.11 24.96 15.18
N GLY A 387 -37.50 26.11 14.86
CA GLY A 387 -36.16 26.48 15.30
C GLY A 387 -36.00 26.76 16.81
N GLU A 388 -36.99 27.34 17.50
CA GLU A 388 -36.84 27.72 18.92
C GLU A 388 -36.90 26.51 19.87
N ASN A 389 -37.76 25.53 19.57
CA ASN A 389 -37.89 24.29 20.34
C ASN A 389 -36.66 23.37 20.14
N LEU A 390 -36.08 23.38 18.93
CA LEU A 390 -34.82 22.69 18.61
C LEU A 390 -33.62 23.34 19.30
N LYS A 391 -33.55 24.68 19.36
CA LYS A 391 -32.50 25.42 20.05
C LYS A 391 -32.49 25.14 21.56
N ALA A 392 -33.67 25.10 22.19
CA ALA A 392 -33.79 24.80 23.61
C ALA A 392 -33.37 23.36 23.94
N LYS A 393 -33.83 22.37 23.15
CA LYS A 393 -33.47 20.95 23.34
C LYS A 393 -32.01 20.65 22.99
N SER A 394 -31.44 21.29 21.97
CA SER A 394 -30.03 21.17 21.60
C SER A 394 -29.11 21.79 22.64
N LYS A 395 -29.46 22.97 23.19
CA LYS A 395 -28.73 23.61 24.28
C LYS A 395 -28.79 22.79 25.58
N GLU A 396 -29.96 22.24 25.92
CA GLU A 396 -30.12 21.32 27.05
C GLU A 396 -29.29 20.03 26.87
N LEU A 397 -29.17 19.54 25.63
CA LEU A 397 -28.38 18.37 25.27
C LEU A 397 -26.87 18.65 25.33
N GLY A 398 -26.39 19.79 24.80
CA GLY A 398 -25.01 20.26 24.93
C GLY A 398 -24.59 20.48 26.38
N GLU A 399 -25.44 21.12 27.20
CA GLU A 399 -25.18 21.28 28.64
C GLU A 399 -25.14 19.94 29.40
N LYS A 400 -25.96 18.95 28.99
CA LYS A 400 -25.92 17.59 29.55
C LYS A 400 -24.66 16.82 29.12
N LEU A 401 -24.22 16.99 27.87
CA LEU A 401 -22.99 16.41 27.33
C LEU A 401 -21.75 17.02 28.00
N TYR A 402 -21.72 18.34 28.18
CA TYR A 402 -20.67 19.03 28.92
C TYR A 402 -20.58 18.54 30.36
N LYS A 403 -21.70 18.43 31.08
CA LYS A 403 -21.75 17.89 32.45
C LYS A 403 -21.37 16.41 32.52
N ALA A 404 -21.74 15.60 31.52
CA ALA A 404 -21.36 14.19 31.45
C ALA A 404 -19.87 14.04 31.19
N ALA A 405 -19.29 14.82 30.28
CA ALA A 405 -17.87 14.88 30.01
C ALA A 405 -17.08 15.41 31.24
N GLU A 406 -17.59 16.45 31.92
CA GLU A 406 -17.00 17.00 33.14
C GLU A 406 -17.02 15.97 34.28
N ASN A 407 -18.13 15.24 34.47
CA ASN A 407 -18.22 14.16 35.44
C ASN A 407 -17.33 12.96 35.09
N LEU A 408 -17.17 12.62 33.81
CA LEU A 408 -16.24 11.58 33.35
C LEU A 408 -14.78 12.00 33.58
N ILE A 409 -14.43 13.25 33.32
CA ILE A 409 -13.11 13.83 33.59
C ILE A 409 -12.84 13.87 35.10
N LYS A 410 -13.83 14.22 35.91
CA LYS A 410 -13.73 14.22 37.37
C LYS A 410 -13.56 12.81 37.93
N THR A 411 -14.32 11.84 37.42
CA THR A 411 -14.23 10.43 37.81
C THR A 411 -12.89 9.82 37.37
N ALA A 412 -12.37 10.19 36.20
CA ALA A 412 -11.04 9.80 35.73
C ALA A 412 -9.93 10.42 36.60
N LYS A 413 -10.03 11.70 36.97
CA LYS A 413 -9.09 12.38 37.89
C LYS A 413 -9.13 11.80 39.30
N GLU A 414 -10.30 11.52 39.86
CA GLU A 414 -10.46 10.91 41.19
C GLU A 414 -9.92 9.47 41.23
N LYS A 415 -10.08 8.70 40.15
CA LYS A 415 -9.50 7.35 40.02
C LYS A 415 -7.99 7.35 39.78
N ILE A 416 -7.44 8.42 39.20
CA ILE A 416 -5.99 8.64 39.07
C ILE A 416 -5.39 9.08 40.42
N GLY A 417 -6.04 10.01 41.13
CA GLY A 417 -5.58 10.48 42.44
C GLY A 417 -5.60 9.41 43.54
N LYS A 418 -6.63 8.55 43.58
CA LYS A 418 -6.69 7.43 44.54
C LYS A 418 -5.54 6.42 44.41
N LYS A 419 -4.98 6.25 43.20
CA LYS A 419 -3.82 5.37 42.95
C LYS A 419 -2.48 6.00 43.32
N GLU A 420 -2.41 7.33 43.43
CA GLU A 420 -1.19 8.02 43.89
C GLU A 420 -1.12 8.09 45.41
N ASP A 421 -2.27 8.14 46.10
CA ASP A 421 -2.34 8.07 47.57
C ASP A 421 -2.13 6.63 48.09
N GLU A 422 -2.66 5.61 47.41
CA GLU A 422 -2.40 4.19 47.76
C GLU A 422 -0.94 3.75 47.51
N LYS A 423 -0.16 4.50 46.70
CA LYS A 423 1.27 4.26 46.47
C LYS A 423 2.21 4.98 47.45
N LYS A 424 1.68 5.80 48.37
CA LYS A 424 2.46 6.50 49.39
C LYS A 424 2.40 5.87 50.78
N ASP A 425 1.48 4.92 50.99
CA ASP A 425 1.28 4.23 52.27
C ASP A 425 1.69 2.73 52.24
N GLU A 426 2.45 2.30 51.22
CA GLU A 426 3.28 1.07 51.20
C GLU A 426 4.76 1.46 51.07
#